data_AF-A0A849DB49-F1
#
_entry.id   AF-A0A849DB49-F1
#
_cell.length_a   1.000
_cell.length_b   1.000
_cell.length_c   1.000
_cell.angle_alpha   90.00
_cell.angle_beta   90.00
_cell.angle_gamma   90.00
#
_symmetry.space_group_name_H-M   'P 1'
#
loop_
_entity.id
_entity.type
_entity.pdbx_description
1 polymer ?
#
loop_
_entity_poly.entity_id
_entity_poly.type
_entity_poly.pdbx_seq_one_letter_code
_entity_poly.pdbx_strand_id
1 'polypeptide(L)' 'MSNPCFVTQEATEEILLRVTNVCAECYDDINEGDIIHYDMQNYRYLCKSCQERLCAQMNENCEVIEDESPGLFC' A
#
# COMPACT_ATOMS: atom_id res chain seq x y z
N MET A 1 3.44 -0.08 12.90
CA MET A 1 4.21 0.65 11.88
C MET A 1 3.24 1.10 10.82
N SER A 2 2.85 2.37 10.85
CA SER A 2 2.01 3.00 9.82
C SER A 2 2.84 3.11 8.54
N ASN A 3 2.50 2.32 7.52
CA ASN A 3 3.21 2.34 6.25
C ASN A 3 2.70 3.56 5.45
N PRO A 4 3.52 4.61 5.23
CA PRO A 4 3.03 5.90 4.74
C PRO A 4 2.54 5.89 3.29
N CYS A 5 2.56 4.73 2.63
CA CYS A 5 2.21 4.60 1.21
C CYS A 5 0.76 4.15 0.98
N PHE A 6 0.10 3.60 2.01
CA PHE A 6 -1.24 3.04 1.88
C PHE A 6 -2.20 3.62 2.91
N VAL A 7 -3.41 3.98 2.47
CA VAL A 7 -4.52 4.36 3.35
C VAL A 7 -5.50 3.19 3.41
N THR A 8 -5.68 2.63 4.61
CA THR A 8 -6.63 1.54 4.84
C THR A 8 -8.00 2.09 5.12
N GLN A 9 -9.01 1.55 4.44
CA GLN A 9 -10.41 1.91 4.61
C GLN A 9 -11.33 0.74 4.27
N GLU A 10 -12.58 0.85 4.68
CA GLU A 10 -13.63 -0.08 4.26
C GLU A 10 -14.15 0.32 2.87
N ALA A 11 -14.40 -0.66 2.02
CA ALA A 11 -15.02 -0.47 0.72
C ALA A 11 -16.49 -0.08 0.92
N THR A 12 -16.82 1.16 0.59
CA THR A 12 -18.20 1.66 0.59
C THR A 12 -18.78 1.59 -0.83
N GLU A 13 -20.10 1.53 -0.94
CA GLU A 13 -20.80 1.60 -2.23
C GLU A 13 -20.34 2.82 -3.08
N GLU A 14 -20.09 3.97 -2.43
CA GLU A 14 -19.58 5.17 -3.12
C GLU A 14 -18.23 4.93 -3.81
N ILE A 15 -17.31 4.21 -3.15
CA ILE A 15 -15.99 3.89 -3.72
C ILE A 15 -16.13 2.93 -4.89
N LEU A 16 -16.95 1.89 -4.73
CA LEU A 16 -17.12 0.85 -5.74
C LEU A 16 -17.81 1.39 -7.01
N LEU A 17 -18.81 2.24 -6.85
CA LEU A 17 -19.54 2.83 -7.98
C LEU A 17 -18.78 3.97 -8.67
N ARG A 18 -17.99 4.75 -7.93
CA ARG A 18 -17.32 5.93 -8.49
C ARG A 18 -15.88 5.69 -8.93
N VAL A 19 -15.23 4.67 -8.41
CA VAL A 19 -13.82 4.41 -8.71
C VAL A 19 -13.64 3.05 -9.38
N THR A 20 -13.83 1.96 -8.63
CA THR A 20 -13.64 0.61 -9.14
C THR A 20 -14.15 -0.43 -8.15
N ASN A 21 -14.64 -1.55 -8.67
CA ASN A 21 -15.04 -2.73 -7.90
C ASN A 21 -14.02 -3.88 -8.01
N VAL A 22 -12.80 -3.62 -8.47
CA VAL A 22 -11.75 -4.64 -8.61
C VAL A 22 -10.41 -4.13 -8.09
N CYS A 23 -9.58 -5.05 -7.60
CA CYS A 23 -8.21 -4.76 -7.22
C CYS A 23 -7.38 -4.39 -8.45
N ALA A 24 -6.68 -3.26 -8.41
CA ALA A 24 -5.88 -2.79 -9.55
C ALA A 24 -4.61 -3.61 -9.85
N GLU A 25 -4.31 -4.61 -9.02
CA GLU A 25 -3.09 -5.42 -9.14
C GLU A 25 -3.40 -6.88 -9.53
N CYS A 26 -4.38 -7.52 -8.90
CA CYS A 26 -4.76 -8.90 -9.21
C CYS A 26 -6.07 -9.02 -9.99
N TYR A 27 -6.83 -7.93 -10.15
CA TYR A 27 -8.16 -7.91 -10.77
C TYR A 27 -9.23 -8.74 -10.05
N ASP A 28 -8.98 -9.18 -8.81
CA ASP A 28 -10.03 -9.78 -7.98
C ASP A 28 -11.08 -8.76 -7.60
N ASP A 29 -12.32 -9.22 -7.44
CA ASP A 29 -13.45 -8.39 -7.04
C ASP A 29 -13.26 -7.81 -5.63
N ILE A 30 -13.66 -6.55 -5.47
CA ILE A 30 -13.79 -5.86 -4.20
C ILE A 30 -15.29 -5.68 -3.95
N ASN A 31 -15.75 -6.14 -2.80
CA ASN A 31 -17.13 -6.04 -2.38
C ASN A 31 -17.30 -4.99 -1.29
N GLU A 32 -18.53 -4.52 -1.10
CA GLU A 32 -18.84 -3.60 -0.02
C GLU A 32 -18.55 -4.27 1.34
N GLY A 33 -17.92 -3.54 2.25
CA GLY A 33 -17.47 -4.05 3.55
C GLY A 33 -16.07 -4.68 3.53
N ASP A 34 -15.46 -4.90 2.36
CA ASP A 34 -14.09 -5.40 2.30
C ASP A 34 -13.09 -4.35 2.81
N ILE A 35 -12.02 -4.80 3.46
CA ILE A 35 -10.90 -3.91 3.80
C ILE A 35 -10.02 -3.73 2.57
N ILE A 36 -9.94 -2.49 2.10
CA ILE A 36 -9.15 -2.09 0.94
C ILE A 36 -8.08 -1.09 1.33
N HIS A 37 -7.05 -1.01 0.48
CA HIS A 37 -5.91 -0.14 0.69
C HIS A 37 -5.72 0.75 -0.53
N TYR A 38 -5.82 2.05 -0.32
CA TYR A 38 -5.52 3.04 -1.34
C TYR A 38 -4.01 3.30 -1.39
N ASP A 39 -3.39 2.93 -2.50
CA ASP A 39 -2.00 3.22 -2.82
C ASP A 39 -1.87 4.69 -3.24
N MET A 40 -1.27 5.51 -2.36
CA MET A 40 -1.10 6.94 -2.61
C MET A 40 -0.03 7.27 -3.64
N GLN A 41 0.84 6.32 -4.00
CA GLN A 41 1.89 6.52 -5.00
C GLN A 41 1.35 6.30 -6.41
N ASN A 42 0.53 5.26 -6.58
CA ASN A 42 -0.02 4.86 -7.88
C ASN A 42 -1.49 5.23 -8.06
N TYR A 43 -2.11 5.88 -7.08
CA TYR A 43 -3.50 6.34 -7.09
C TYR A 43 -4.50 5.21 -7.42
N ARG A 44 -4.32 4.04 -6.78
CA ARG A 44 -5.09 2.83 -7.07
C ARG A 44 -5.54 2.10 -5.80
N TYR A 45 -6.67 1.41 -5.88
CA TYR A 45 -7.17 0.57 -4.78
C TYR A 45 -6.67 -0.86 -4.91
N LEU A 46 -6.28 -1.44 -3.78
CA LEU A 46 -5.72 -2.77 -3.66
C LEU A 46 -6.44 -3.58 -2.59
N CYS A 47 -6.57 -4.88 -2.82
CA CYS A 47 -6.95 -5.82 -1.77
C CYS A 47 -5.79 -6.02 -0.77
N LYS A 48 -6.11 -6.53 0.41
CA LYS A 48 -5.14 -6.76 1.49
C LYS A 48 -3.93 -7.58 1.07
N SER A 49 -4.13 -8.69 0.36
CA SER A 49 -3.04 -9.58 -0.08
C SER A 49 -2.06 -8.89 -1.02
N CYS A 50 -2.56 -8.06 -1.94
CA CYS A 50 -1.72 -7.28 -2.85
C CYS A 50 -0.94 -6.19 -2.10
N GLN A 51 -1.59 -5.50 -1.16
CA GLN A 51 -0.93 -4.49 -0.33
C GLN A 51 0.20 -5.10 0.52
N GLU A 52 -0.04 -6.24 1.18
CA GLU A 52 0.97 -6.94 1.97
C GLU A 52 2.17 -7.39 1.12
N ARG A 53 1.90 -7.95 -0.06
CA ARG A 53 2.94 -8.36 -1.03
C ARG A 53 3.79 -7.18 -1.49
N LEU A 54 3.17 -6.06 -1.85
CA LEU A 54 3.89 -4.85 -2.28
C LEU A 54 4.71 -4.25 -1.14
N CYS A 55 4.17 -4.23 0.08
CA CYS A 55 4.92 -3.80 1.26
C CYS A 55 6.14 -4.68 1.54
N ALA A 56 6.01 -5.99 1.40
CA ALA A 56 7.15 -6.90 1.58
C ALA A 56 8.27 -6.59 0.56
N GLN A 57 7.91 -6.43 -0.71
CA GLN A 57 8.86 -6.07 -1.78
C GLN A 57 9.54 -4.72 -1.53
N MET A 58 8.82 -3.72 -1.02
CA MET A 58 9.41 -2.43 -0.66
C MET A 58 10.43 -2.55 0.49
N ASN A 59 10.10 -3.32 1.51
CA ASN A 59 10.98 -3.52 2.66
C ASN A 59 12.24 -4.32 2.29
N GLU A 60 12.14 -5.27 1.37
CA GLU A 60 13.30 -6.01 0.84
C GLU A 60 14.26 -5.09 0.07
N ASN A 61 13.75 -4.06 -0.61
CA ASN A 61 14.57 -3.07 -1.32
C ASN A 61 15.11 -1.94 -0.43
N CYS A 62 14.77 -1.92 0.87
CA CYS A 62 15.38 -0.99 1.81
C CYS A 62 16.73 -1.54 2.26
N GLU A 63 17.79 -1.24 1.49
CA GLU A 63 19.17 -1.38 1.98
C GLU A 63 19.33 -0.48 3.22
N VAL A 64 19.55 -1.09 4.37
CA VAL A 64 20.00 -0.39 5.57
C VAL A 64 21.46 -0.01 5.31
N ILE A 65 21.69 1.24 4.90
CA ILE A 65 23.04 1.78 4.82
C ILE A 65 23.49 2.00 6.27
N GLU A 66 24.31 1.10 6.79
CA GLU A 66 25.06 1.33 8.03
C GLU A 66 26.13 2.40 7.73
N ASP A 67 25.81 3.65 8.05
CA ASP A 67 26.76 4.76 7.95
C ASP A 67 27.86 4.59 9.02
N GLU A 68 28.95 3.90 8.67
CA GLU A 68 30.22 3.92 9.42
C GLU A 68 30.98 5.24 9.19
N SER A 69 30.30 6.34 8.89
CA SER A 69 30.95 7.64 8.75
C SER A 69 30.91 8.38 10.10
N PRO A 70 32.08 8.69 10.71
CA PRO A 70 32.11 9.48 11.93
C PRO A 70 31.51 10.84 11.59
N GLY A 71 30.45 11.20 12.30
CA GLY A 71 29.69 12.42 12.04
C GLY A 71 30.59 13.64 11.89
N LEU A 72 30.16 14.58 11.04
CA LEU A 72 30.88 15.79 10.62
C LEU A 72 31.19 16.80 11.75
N PHE A 73 31.13 16.39 13.02
CA PHE A 73 31.43 17.16 14.22
C PHE A 73 32.51 16.46 15.09
N CYS A 74 33.54 15.89 14.47
CA CYS A 74 34.76 15.45 15.14
C CYS A 74 35.79 16.57 15.18
#